data_AF-A0AAV0Y972-F1
#
_entry.id   AF-A0AAV0Y972-F1
#
_cell.length_a   1.000
_cell.length_b   1.000
_cell.length_c   1.000
_cell.angle_alpha   90.00
_cell.angle_beta   90.00
_cell.angle_gamma   90.00
#
_symmetry.space_group_name_H-M   'P 1'
#
loop_
_entity.id
_entity.type
_entity.pdbx_description
1 polymer ?
#
loop_
_entity_poly.entity_id
_entity_poly.type
_entity_poly.pdbx_seq_one_letter_code
_entity_poly.pdbx_strand_id
1 'polypeptide(L)'
;MWLIRAFWRLCGVFTMDLSYNKFQNEYSALLIATCILYNFVNASQVICKLDHWCSTFSSTLTAVYDRVLTSAVFFSRIAVVYGCKPNMSRYQATIRAFEAYWPPSATELRRHRAFSLAVVTTCLAVILPTNTICMYYLCRYEPNSDASLFAYQLFMYVQNLSMCCIETQFVVQCFKVYTKFHGINDDLKRLKDENLNRSEYPFMSSAGSSSPSPSRSAVVYDKDFYRPRFMSHPTANTVELLRIKH
;
A
#
# COMPACT_ATOMS: atom_id res chain seq x y z
N MET A 1 -17.30 1.52 2.55
CA MET A 1 -16.20 2.22 1.84
C MET A 1 -16.12 3.71 2.17
N TRP A 2 -17.25 4.39 2.41
CA TRP A 2 -17.26 5.82 2.74
C TRP A 2 -16.41 6.16 3.98
N LEU A 3 -16.51 5.38 5.06
CA LEU A 3 -15.72 5.59 6.29
C LEU A 3 -14.19 5.50 6.04
N ILE A 4 -13.74 4.49 5.29
CA ILE A 4 -12.30 4.34 4.95
C ILE A 4 -11.85 5.52 4.07
N ARG A 5 -12.65 5.93 3.08
CA ARG A 5 -12.33 7.10 2.25
C ARG A 5 -12.31 8.39 3.06
N ALA A 6 -13.24 8.57 3.99
CA ALA A 6 -13.29 9.72 4.87
C ALA A 6 -12.07 9.76 5.80
N PHE A 7 -11.70 8.62 6.38
CA PHE A 7 -10.49 8.46 7.20
C PHE A 7 -9.23 8.89 6.43
N TRP A 8 -9.02 8.35 5.23
CA TRP A 8 -7.85 8.73 4.43
C TRP A 8 -7.83 10.19 4.01
N ARG A 9 -9.00 10.76 3.70
CA ARG A 9 -9.13 12.20 3.40
C ARG A 9 -8.78 13.07 4.60
N LEU A 10 -9.25 12.71 5.79
CA LEU A 10 -8.97 13.41 7.05
C LEU A 10 -7.48 13.35 7.42
N CYS A 11 -6.83 12.21 7.21
CA CYS A 11 -5.39 12.05 7.45
C CYS A 11 -4.50 12.69 6.36
N GLY A 12 -5.09 13.36 5.37
CA GLY A 12 -4.34 14.01 4.28
C GLY A 12 -3.51 13.04 3.45
N VAL A 13 -3.91 11.77 3.37
CA VAL A 13 -3.23 10.74 2.57
C VAL A 13 -4.02 10.49 1.28
N PHE A 14 -3.33 10.00 0.24
CA PHE A 14 -3.95 9.57 -1.00
C PHE A 14 -5.14 8.64 -0.69
N THR A 15 -6.27 8.89 -1.35
CA THR A 15 -7.42 8.00 -1.26
C THR A 15 -7.08 6.63 -1.85
N MET A 16 -7.83 5.57 -1.49
CA MET A 16 -7.73 4.24 -2.12
C MET A 16 -7.85 4.29 -3.65
N ASP A 17 -8.57 5.28 -4.17
CA ASP A 17 -8.74 5.52 -5.61
C ASP A 17 -7.54 6.28 -6.22
N LEU A 18 -6.50 6.55 -5.42
CA LEU A 18 -5.29 7.32 -5.76
C LEU A 18 -5.58 8.71 -6.33
N SER A 19 -6.81 9.20 -6.14
CA SER A 19 -7.20 10.53 -6.53
C SER A 19 -6.46 11.53 -5.66
N TYR A 20 -5.79 12.47 -6.32
CA TYR A 20 -5.03 13.55 -5.69
C TYR A 20 -5.94 14.32 -4.74
N ASN A 21 -5.55 14.37 -3.46
CA ASN A 21 -6.25 15.16 -2.47
C ASN A 21 -5.60 16.54 -2.41
N LYS A 22 -6.32 17.60 -2.82
CA LYS A 22 -5.81 18.99 -2.73
C LYS A 22 -5.40 19.34 -1.29
N PHE A 23 -6.11 18.77 -0.31
CA PHE A 23 -5.84 18.91 1.12
C PHE A 23 -4.50 18.30 1.56
N GLN A 24 -3.90 17.42 0.77
CA GLN A 24 -2.63 16.77 1.14
C GLN A 24 -1.46 17.75 1.24
N ASN A 25 -1.38 18.74 0.34
CA ASN A 25 -0.30 19.73 0.37
C ASN A 25 -0.47 20.68 1.55
N GLU A 26 -1.70 21.15 1.79
CA GLU A 26 -2.03 22.03 2.92
C GLU A 26 -1.78 21.31 4.25
N TYR A 27 -2.25 20.07 4.38
CA TYR A 27 -2.02 19.23 5.55
C TYR A 27 -0.54 18.91 5.76
N SER A 28 0.20 18.61 4.69
CA SER A 28 1.64 18.34 4.79
C SER A 28 2.43 19.60 5.15
N ALA A 29 2.06 20.78 4.62
CA ALA A 29 2.67 22.05 5.00
C ALA A 29 2.40 22.39 6.48
N LEU A 30 1.15 22.20 6.94
CA LEU A 30 0.78 22.39 8.34
C LEU A 30 1.51 21.42 9.27
N LEU A 31 1.63 20.15 8.87
CA LEU A 31 2.44 19.17 9.59
C LEU A 31 3.90 19.56 9.63
N ILE A 32 4.51 19.99 8.52
CA ILE A 32 5.91 20.42 8.49
C ILE A 32 6.11 21.64 9.42
N ALA A 33 5.21 22.62 9.37
CA ALA A 33 5.29 23.80 10.22
C ALA A 33 5.16 23.45 11.71
N THR A 34 4.19 22.63 12.09
CA THR A 34 3.99 22.20 13.48
C THR A 34 5.09 21.24 13.98
N CYS A 35 5.60 20.38 13.10
CA CYS A 35 6.65 19.39 13.39
C CYS A 35 8.02 20.06 13.59
N ILE A 36 8.48 20.86 12.62
CA ILE A 36 9.81 21.47 12.68
C ILE A 36 9.82 22.68 13.61
N LEU A 37 8.84 23.58 13.53
CA LEU A 37 8.97 24.85 14.24
C LEU A 37 8.55 24.72 15.70
N TYR A 38 7.55 23.90 15.99
CA TYR A 38 7.01 23.81 17.34
C TYR A 38 7.59 22.62 18.11
N ASN A 39 7.45 21.39 17.61
CA ASN A 39 7.90 20.21 18.37
C ASN A 39 9.43 20.14 18.49
N PHE A 40 10.17 20.32 17.39
CA PHE A 40 11.64 20.24 17.43
C PHE A 40 12.27 21.26 18.40
N VAL A 41 11.76 22.50 18.39
CA VAL A 41 12.28 23.60 19.21
C VAL A 41 11.89 23.43 20.67
N ASN A 42 10.64 23.02 20.94
CA ASN A 42 10.12 22.95 22.31
C ASN A 42 10.35 21.61 23.00
N ALA A 43 10.79 20.56 22.28
CA ALA A 43 11.02 19.21 22.83
C ALA A 43 11.82 19.23 24.14
N SER A 44 12.96 19.94 24.16
CA SER A 44 13.81 20.00 25.35
C SER A 44 13.17 20.74 26.53
N GLN A 45 12.37 21.79 26.26
CA GLN A 45 11.68 22.55 27.30
C GLN A 45 10.51 21.76 27.88
N VAL A 46 9.75 21.07 27.03
CA VAL A 46 8.60 20.24 27.43
C VAL A 46 9.06 19.03 28.25
N ILE A 47 10.10 18.32 27.80
CA ILE A 47 10.65 17.16 28.52
C ILE A 47 11.21 17.57 29.89
N CYS A 48 11.88 18.73 29.96
CA CYS A 48 12.37 19.28 31.22
C CYS A 48 11.24 19.59 32.21
N LYS A 49 10.10 20.12 31.73
CA LYS A 49 8.92 20.38 32.57
C LYS A 49 8.30 19.08 33.09
N LEU A 50 8.20 18.06 32.22
CA LEU A 50 7.52 16.79 32.50
C LEU A 50 8.32 15.88 33.44
N ASP A 51 9.65 15.83 33.27
CA ASP A 51 10.50 14.92 34.05
C ASP A 51 10.95 15.55 35.39
N HIS A 52 10.69 16.84 35.63
CA HIS A 52 11.15 17.69 36.75
C HIS A 52 12.67 17.71 37.02
N TRP A 53 13.43 16.78 36.42
CA TRP A 53 14.85 16.52 36.62
C TRP A 53 15.61 16.90 35.35
N CYS A 54 15.67 18.20 35.10
CA CYS A 54 16.29 18.79 33.90
C CYS A 54 17.81 18.50 33.78
N SER A 55 18.44 17.96 34.83
CA SER A 55 19.89 17.80 34.97
C SER A 55 20.48 16.42 34.64
N THR A 56 19.68 15.43 34.21
CA THR A 56 20.17 14.03 34.11
C THR A 56 19.87 13.39 32.77
N PHE A 57 20.81 12.55 32.27
CA PHE A 57 20.87 11.83 30.99
C PHE A 57 19.54 11.34 30.36
N SER A 58 18.50 11.07 31.17
CA SER A 58 17.14 10.70 30.73
C SER A 58 16.50 11.74 29.79
N SER A 59 16.61 13.03 30.13
CA SER A 59 16.02 14.11 29.34
C SER A 59 16.66 14.25 27.96
N THR A 60 17.94 13.89 27.86
CA THR A 60 18.72 14.00 26.63
C THR A 60 18.36 12.88 25.65
N LEU A 61 18.18 11.65 26.13
CA LEU A 61 17.83 10.50 25.27
C LEU A 61 16.42 10.63 24.70
N THR A 62 15.45 11.02 25.54
CA THR A 62 14.06 11.23 25.12
C THR A 62 13.94 12.39 24.14
N ALA A 63 14.67 13.49 24.36
CA ALA A 63 14.70 14.62 23.43
C ALA A 63 15.37 14.26 22.09
N VAL A 64 16.40 13.42 22.09
CA VAL A 64 17.03 12.93 20.87
C VAL A 64 16.06 12.04 20.09
N TYR A 65 15.36 11.12 20.76
CA TYR A 65 14.34 10.28 20.13
C TYR A 65 13.25 11.13 19.46
N ASP A 66 12.74 12.13 20.16
CA ASP A 66 11.71 13.03 19.65
C ASP A 66 12.16 13.82 18.41
N ARG A 67 13.40 14.34 18.45
CA ARG A 67 14.01 15.05 17.32
C ARG A 67 14.26 14.16 16.11
N VAL A 68 14.68 12.91 16.33
CA VAL A 68 14.86 11.92 15.26
C VAL A 68 13.52 11.59 14.62
N LEU A 69 12.49 11.35 15.43
CA LEU A 69 11.14 11.06 14.94
C LEU A 69 10.59 12.24 14.12
N THR A 70 10.70 13.45 14.65
CA THR A 70 10.33 14.70 13.96
C THR A 70 11.04 14.84 12.61
N SER A 71 12.35 14.58 12.58
CA SER A 71 13.16 14.63 11.36
C SER A 71 12.75 13.56 10.34
N ALA A 72 12.50 12.33 10.80
CA ALA A 72 12.04 11.24 9.94
C ALA A 72 10.67 11.56 9.30
N VAL A 73 9.74 12.10 10.09
CA VAL A 73 8.43 12.54 9.59
C VAL A 73 8.58 13.65 8.55
N PHE A 74 9.49 14.60 8.78
CA PHE A 74 9.77 15.67 7.82
C PHE A 74 10.30 15.13 6.49
N PHE A 75 11.35 14.32 6.52
CA PHE A 75 11.93 13.74 5.30
C PHE A 75 10.92 12.84 4.57
N SER A 76 10.13 12.05 5.31
CA SER A 76 9.05 11.24 4.75
C SER A 76 8.01 12.11 4.03
N ARG A 77 7.61 13.23 4.63
CA ARG A 77 6.65 14.16 4.02
C ARG A 77 7.21 14.85 2.78
N ILE A 78 8.48 15.25 2.79
CA ILE A 78 9.17 15.76 1.59
C ILE A 78 9.20 14.69 0.50
N ALA A 79 9.59 13.46 0.84
CA ALA A 79 9.64 12.36 -0.10
C ALA A 79 8.26 12.09 -0.73
N VAL A 80 7.19 12.16 0.05
CA VAL A 80 5.82 12.01 -0.46
C VAL A 80 5.42 13.15 -1.40
N VAL A 81 5.71 14.41 -1.02
CA VAL A 81 5.32 15.59 -1.82
C VAL A 81 6.10 15.68 -3.13
N TYR A 82 7.41 15.47 -3.09
CA TYR A 82 8.30 15.67 -4.24
C TYR A 82 8.65 14.38 -4.98
N GLY A 83 8.90 13.29 -4.26
CA GLY A 83 9.35 12.02 -4.84
C GLY A 83 8.21 11.09 -5.25
N CYS A 84 7.14 11.00 -4.47
CA CYS A 84 6.06 10.06 -4.77
C CYS A 84 5.11 10.57 -5.85
N LYS A 85 4.90 11.89 -6.00
CA LYS A 85 3.92 12.43 -6.96
C LYS A 85 4.11 11.94 -8.42
N PRO A 86 5.30 12.04 -9.05
CA PRO A 86 5.49 11.53 -10.41
C PRO A 86 5.50 10.00 -10.49
N ASN A 87 5.99 9.32 -9.46
CA ASN A 87 6.04 7.86 -9.43
C ASN A 87 4.65 7.24 -9.25
N MET A 88 3.77 7.91 -8.51
CA MET A 88 2.41 7.43 -8.26
C MET A 88 1.51 7.55 -9.48
N SER A 89 1.70 8.58 -10.32
CA SER A 89 0.98 8.67 -11.59
C SER A 89 1.41 7.56 -12.56
N ARG A 90 2.71 7.25 -12.62
CA ARG A 90 3.22 6.11 -13.40
C ARG A 90 2.66 4.78 -12.88
N TYR A 91 2.73 4.55 -11.58
CA TYR A 91 2.14 3.37 -10.93
C TYR A 91 0.65 3.23 -11.28
N GLN A 92 -0.12 4.33 -11.18
CA GLN A 92 -1.54 4.32 -11.51
C GLN A 92 -1.80 4.01 -12.98
N ALA A 93 -1.01 4.57 -13.90
CA ALA A 93 -1.13 4.27 -15.32
C ALA A 93 -0.86 2.78 -15.60
N THR A 94 0.19 2.20 -14.99
CA THR A 94 0.52 0.78 -15.12
C THR A 94 -0.59 -0.12 -14.58
N ILE A 95 -1.10 0.16 -13.39
CA ILE A 95 -2.19 -0.63 -12.79
C ILE A 95 -3.47 -0.52 -13.62
N ARG A 96 -3.82 0.67 -14.14
CA ARG A 96 -5.01 0.84 -15.00
C ARG A 96 -4.85 0.11 -16.33
N ALA A 97 -3.67 0.16 -16.94
CA ALA A 97 -3.38 -0.60 -18.15
C ALA A 97 -3.54 -2.10 -17.88
N PHE A 98 -2.97 -2.59 -16.78
CA PHE A 98 -3.12 -3.99 -16.36
C PHE A 98 -4.59 -4.37 -16.13
N GLU A 99 -5.35 -3.54 -15.41
CA GLU A 99 -6.77 -3.77 -15.12
C GLU A 99 -7.67 -3.69 -16.38
N ALA A 100 -7.24 -2.96 -17.42
CA ALA A 100 -7.95 -2.91 -18.70
C ALA A 100 -7.86 -4.24 -19.45
N TYR A 101 -6.71 -4.92 -19.37
CA TYR A 101 -6.53 -6.25 -19.96
C TYR A 101 -7.03 -7.37 -19.04
N TRP A 102 -6.91 -7.20 -17.72
CA TRP A 102 -7.27 -8.20 -16.72
C TRP A 102 -8.07 -7.57 -15.57
N PRO A 103 -9.40 -7.44 -15.72
CA PRO A 103 -10.24 -6.82 -14.71
C PRO A 103 -10.21 -7.62 -13.40
N PRO A 104 -10.16 -6.95 -12.24
CA PRO A 104 -10.12 -7.63 -10.95
C PRO A 104 -11.40 -8.42 -10.70
N SER A 105 -11.24 -9.67 -10.26
CA SER A 105 -12.37 -10.51 -9.85
C SER A 105 -13.07 -9.92 -8.61
N ALA A 106 -14.37 -10.19 -8.44
CA ALA A 106 -15.12 -9.74 -7.25
C ALA A 106 -14.50 -10.27 -5.94
N THR A 107 -13.90 -11.46 -5.98
CA THR A 107 -13.17 -12.10 -4.89
C THR A 107 -11.87 -11.37 -4.55
N GLU A 108 -11.07 -11.00 -5.55
CA GLU A 108 -9.86 -10.17 -5.36
C GLU A 108 -10.22 -8.84 -4.71
N LEU A 109 -11.26 -8.18 -5.22
CA LEU A 109 -11.70 -6.89 -4.70
C LEU A 109 -12.16 -7.00 -3.24
N ARG A 110 -12.86 -8.09 -2.89
CA ARG A 110 -13.28 -8.37 -1.51
C ARG A 110 -12.07 -8.64 -0.60
N ARG A 111 -11.08 -9.41 -1.05
CA ARG A 111 -9.86 -9.70 -0.29
C ARG A 111 -9.04 -8.43 -0.05
N HIS A 112 -8.86 -7.60 -1.08
CA HIS A 112 -8.19 -6.30 -0.95
C HIS A 112 -8.92 -5.38 0.03
N ARG A 113 -10.26 -5.32 -0.04
CA ARG A 113 -11.07 -4.54 0.91
C ARG A 113 -10.92 -5.03 2.35
N ALA A 114 -10.97 -6.35 2.55
CA ALA A 114 -10.82 -6.95 3.88
C ALA A 114 -9.42 -6.68 4.44
N PHE A 115 -8.38 -6.84 3.63
CA PHE A 115 -7.00 -6.52 4.01
C PHE A 115 -6.84 -5.05 4.40
N SER A 116 -7.29 -4.13 3.54
CA SER A 116 -7.22 -2.70 3.83
C SER A 116 -7.99 -2.33 5.10
N LEU A 117 -9.17 -2.90 5.32
CA LEU A 117 -9.94 -2.66 6.55
C LEU A 117 -9.17 -3.17 7.77
N ALA A 118 -8.67 -4.41 7.71
CA ALA A 118 -7.92 -5.01 8.80
C ALA A 118 -6.70 -4.17 9.21
N VAL A 119 -5.87 -3.74 8.24
CA VAL A 119 -4.67 -2.94 8.55
C VAL A 119 -5.04 -1.58 9.16
N VAL A 120 -6.04 -0.90 8.61
CA VAL A 120 -6.52 0.39 9.17
C VAL A 120 -7.06 0.21 10.58
N THR A 121 -7.90 -0.80 10.80
CA THR A 121 -8.47 -1.09 12.11
C THR A 121 -7.38 -1.43 13.12
N THR A 122 -6.37 -2.21 12.74
CA THR A 122 -5.24 -2.53 13.61
C THR A 122 -4.40 -1.28 13.93
N CYS A 123 -4.06 -0.44 12.95
CA CYS A 123 -3.33 0.81 13.20
C CYS A 123 -4.12 1.71 14.18
N LEU A 124 -5.43 1.87 13.98
CA LEU A 124 -6.29 2.64 14.89
C LEU A 124 -6.41 2.03 16.28
N ALA A 125 -6.51 0.70 16.39
CA ALA A 125 -6.60 -0.01 17.66
C ALA A 125 -5.32 0.09 18.50
N VAL A 126 -4.16 0.32 17.88
CA VAL A 126 -2.89 0.54 18.60
C VAL A 126 -2.71 2.02 18.94
N ILE A 127 -2.93 2.90 17.96
CA ILE A 127 -2.64 4.33 18.09
C ILE A 127 -3.65 5.03 19.00
N LEU A 128 -4.96 4.80 18.83
CA LEU A 128 -5.97 5.53 19.62
C LEU A 128 -5.86 5.24 21.12
N PRO A 129 -5.78 3.98 21.59
CA PRO A 129 -5.73 3.71 23.02
C PRO A 129 -4.44 4.22 23.65
N THR A 130 -3.29 4.01 23.00
CA THR A 130 -1.99 4.48 23.50
C THR A 130 -2.00 5.99 23.73
N ASN A 131 -2.49 6.75 22.75
CA ASN A 131 -2.52 8.20 22.86
C ASN A 131 -3.61 8.71 23.80
N THR A 132 -4.74 8.01 23.88
CA THR A 132 -5.82 8.35 24.84
C THR A 132 -5.37 8.12 26.28
N ILE A 133 -4.63 7.03 26.54
CA ILE A 133 -4.04 6.74 27.85
C ILE A 133 -3.01 7.82 28.20
N CYS A 134 -2.08 8.15 27.30
CA CYS A 134 -1.11 9.22 27.54
C CYS A 134 -1.78 10.57 27.85
N MET A 135 -2.79 10.97 27.07
CA MET A 135 -3.53 12.20 27.33
C MET A 135 -4.30 12.16 28.66
N TYR A 136 -4.92 11.03 28.99
CA TYR A 136 -5.61 10.84 30.27
C TYR A 136 -4.64 11.01 31.45
N TYR A 137 -3.45 10.41 31.38
CA TYR A 137 -2.44 10.57 32.43
C TYR A 137 -2.02 12.03 32.58
N LEU A 138 -1.77 12.72 31.46
CA LEU A 138 -1.35 14.11 31.46
C LEU A 138 -2.43 15.05 32.04
N CYS A 139 -3.71 14.81 31.74
CA CYS A 139 -4.81 15.60 32.29
C CYS A 139 -5.13 15.30 33.76
N ARG A 140 -4.87 14.06 34.23
CA ARG A 140 -5.29 13.59 35.56
C ARG A 140 -4.22 13.78 36.62
N TYR A 141 -2.96 13.57 36.27
CA TYR A 141 -1.86 13.48 37.23
C TYR A 141 -0.90 14.68 37.20
N GLU A 142 -0.98 15.54 36.19
CA GLU A 142 -0.13 16.73 36.10
C GLU A 142 -0.89 17.98 36.58
N PRO A 143 -0.67 18.44 37.83
CA PRO A 143 -1.44 19.54 38.42
C PRO A 143 -1.15 20.90 37.77
N ASN A 144 -0.01 21.04 37.08
CA ASN A 144 0.42 22.24 36.37
C ASN A 144 0.46 22.00 34.84
N SER A 145 -0.55 21.30 34.31
CA SER A 145 -0.70 21.08 32.86
C SER A 145 -0.90 22.40 32.11
N ASP A 146 0.21 23.02 31.67
CA ASP A 146 0.18 24.15 30.75
C ASP A 146 -0.48 23.75 29.41
N ALA A 147 -1.24 24.66 28.80
CA ALA A 147 -1.82 24.45 27.46
C ALA A 147 -0.76 24.10 26.40
N SER A 148 0.50 24.51 26.62
CA SER A 148 1.64 24.18 25.76
C SER A 148 2.01 22.69 25.77
N LEU A 149 1.92 22.01 26.93
CA LEU A 149 2.19 20.57 27.04
C LEU A 149 1.14 19.76 26.29
N PHE A 150 -0.13 20.17 26.44
CA PHE A 150 -1.24 19.56 25.71
C PHE A 150 -1.11 19.75 24.19
N ALA A 151 -0.77 20.96 23.74
CA ALA A 151 -0.57 21.26 22.33
C ALA A 151 0.59 20.43 21.74
N TYR A 152 1.71 20.33 22.46
CA TYR A 152 2.86 19.51 22.05
C TYR A 152 2.48 18.03 21.90
N GLN A 153 1.83 17.45 22.91
CA GLN A 153 1.39 16.05 22.88
C GLN A 153 0.37 15.80 21.75
N LEU A 154 -0.52 16.76 21.49
CA LEU A 154 -1.48 16.67 20.40
C LEU A 154 -0.79 16.67 19.03
N PHE A 155 0.20 17.55 18.81
CA PHE A 155 0.94 17.57 17.55
C PHE A 155 1.75 16.30 17.33
N MET A 156 2.39 15.78 18.38
CA MET A 156 3.07 14.48 18.35
C MET A 156 2.12 13.34 17.96
N TYR A 157 0.93 13.34 18.53
CA TYR A 157 -0.11 12.39 18.17
C TYR A 157 -0.50 12.46 16.69
N VAL A 158 -0.80 13.67 16.21
CA VAL A 158 -1.19 13.88 14.81
C VAL A 158 -0.07 13.45 13.86
N GLN A 159 1.20 13.68 14.22
CA GLN A 159 2.36 13.25 13.44
C GLN A 159 2.49 11.72 13.36
N ASN A 160 2.43 11.05 14.50
CA ASN A 160 2.49 9.58 14.59
C ASN A 160 1.36 8.92 13.79
N LEU A 161 0.13 9.45 13.94
CA LEU A 161 -1.01 9.00 13.15
C LEU A 161 -0.76 9.22 11.64
N SER A 162 -0.24 10.39 11.27
CA SER A 162 0.08 10.71 9.88
C SER A 162 1.10 9.75 9.27
N MET A 163 2.14 9.37 10.03
CA MET A 163 3.18 8.45 9.59
C MET A 163 2.63 7.04 9.41
N CYS A 164 1.91 6.50 10.40
CA CYS A 164 1.25 5.20 10.29
C CYS A 164 0.31 5.16 9.08
N CYS A 165 -0.41 6.25 8.82
CA CYS A 165 -1.31 6.35 7.69
C CYS A 165 -0.58 6.27 6.33
N ILE A 166 0.58 6.92 6.17
CA ILE A 166 1.38 6.83 4.94
C ILE A 166 1.91 5.39 4.76
N GLU A 167 2.47 4.81 5.81
CA GLU A 167 3.04 3.45 5.76
C GLU A 167 1.97 2.40 5.46
N THR A 168 0.81 2.50 6.13
CA THR A 168 -0.32 1.61 5.87
C THR A 168 -0.80 1.72 4.44
N GLN A 169 -0.84 2.93 3.88
CA GLN A 169 -1.18 3.12 2.48
C GLN A 169 -0.16 2.48 1.55
N PHE A 170 1.13 2.65 1.82
CA PHE A 170 2.18 1.97 1.07
C PHE A 170 1.99 0.44 1.10
N VAL A 171 1.76 -0.13 2.28
CA VAL A 171 1.49 -1.58 2.46
C VAL A 171 0.27 -2.04 1.65
N VAL A 172 -0.82 -1.27 1.63
CA VAL A 172 -2.00 -1.61 0.81
C VAL A 172 -1.67 -1.60 -0.68
N GLN A 173 -0.88 -0.62 -1.15
CA GLN A 173 -0.46 -0.58 -2.56
C GLN A 173 0.44 -1.77 -2.91
N CYS A 174 1.40 -2.11 -2.05
CA CYS A 174 2.23 -3.30 -2.21
C CYS A 174 1.38 -4.57 -2.24
N PHE A 175 0.36 -4.67 -1.39
CA PHE A 175 -0.56 -5.80 -1.38
C PHE A 175 -1.33 -5.91 -2.70
N LYS A 176 -1.77 -4.79 -3.28
CA LYS A 176 -2.43 -4.77 -4.58
C LYS A 176 -1.53 -5.37 -5.67
N VAL A 177 -0.27 -4.92 -5.75
CA VAL A 177 0.72 -5.46 -6.69
C VAL A 177 1.00 -6.93 -6.44
N TYR A 178 1.21 -7.31 -5.18
CA TYR A 178 1.44 -8.69 -4.75
C TYR A 178 0.32 -9.62 -5.23
N THR A 179 -0.95 -9.23 -5.06
CA THR A 179 -2.07 -10.07 -5.50
C THR A 179 -2.08 -10.29 -7.01
N LYS A 180 -1.59 -9.32 -7.80
CA LYS A 180 -1.48 -9.48 -9.26
C LYS A 180 -0.35 -10.43 -9.64
N PHE A 181 0.84 -10.27 -9.06
CA PHE A 181 1.96 -11.20 -9.28
C PHE A 181 1.64 -12.61 -8.83
N HIS A 182 0.97 -12.77 -7.69
CA HIS A 182 0.52 -14.07 -7.21
C HIS A 182 -0.42 -14.75 -8.23
N GLY A 183 -1.37 -14.00 -8.80
CA GLY A 183 -2.24 -14.52 -9.85
C GLY A 183 -1.48 -14.97 -11.10
N ILE A 184 -0.47 -14.20 -11.54
CA ILE A 184 0.38 -14.59 -12.67
C ILE A 184 1.16 -15.87 -12.36
N ASN A 185 1.69 -16.00 -11.14
CA ASN A 185 2.43 -17.19 -10.72
C ASN A 185 1.52 -18.42 -10.61
N ASP A 186 0.29 -18.27 -10.13
CA ASP A 186 -0.70 -19.35 -10.11
C ASP A 186 -1.06 -19.80 -11.53
N ASP A 187 -1.26 -18.85 -12.45
CA ASP A 187 -1.51 -19.15 -13.88
C ASP A 187 -0.32 -19.90 -14.52
N LEU A 188 0.92 -19.48 -14.22
CA LEU A 188 2.14 -20.15 -14.68
C LEU A 188 2.26 -21.57 -14.12
N LYS A 189 1.96 -21.75 -12.83
CA LYS A 189 1.98 -23.06 -12.18
C LYS A 189 0.95 -24.00 -12.80
N ARG A 190 -0.27 -23.51 -13.03
CA ARG A 190 -1.32 -24.27 -13.70
C ARG A 190 -0.91 -24.69 -15.12
N LEU A 191 -0.28 -23.79 -15.88
CA LEU A 191 0.20 -24.10 -17.23
C LEU A 191 1.31 -25.16 -17.23
N LYS A 192 2.18 -25.14 -16.22
CA LYS A 192 3.18 -26.20 -16.00
C LYS A 192 2.52 -27.55 -15.72
N ASP A 193 1.53 -27.57 -14.81
CA ASP A 193 0.84 -28.80 -14.42
C ASP A 193 0.03 -29.40 -15.59
N GLU A 194 -0.66 -28.55 -16.39
CA GLU A 194 -1.37 -28.97 -17.60
C GLU A 194 -0.42 -29.53 -18.67
N ASN A 195 0.77 -28.95 -18.84
CA ASN A 195 1.77 -29.45 -19.80
C ASN A 195 2.44 -30.76 -19.36
N LEU A 196 2.71 -30.94 -18.07
CA LEU A 196 3.26 -32.19 -17.53
C LEU A 196 2.29 -33.36 -17.79
N ASN A 197 1.00 -33.17 -17.46
CA ASN A 197 -0.05 -34.16 -17.71
C ASN A 197 -0.25 -34.47 -19.21
N ARG A 198 0.06 -33.51 -20.10
CA ARG A 198 -0.05 -33.70 -21.56
C ARG A 198 1.17 -34.41 -22.17
N SER A 199 2.34 -34.25 -21.55
CA SER A 199 3.58 -34.93 -21.97
C SER A 199 3.62 -36.42 -21.64
N GLU A 200 2.74 -36.88 -20.75
CA GLU A 200 2.72 -38.28 -20.30
C GLU A 200 2.09 -39.22 -21.34
N TYR A 201 1.29 -38.73 -22.30
CA TYR A 201 0.71 -39.57 -23.37
C TYR A 201 0.50 -38.88 -24.74
N PRO A 202 1.56 -38.43 -25.47
CA PRO A 202 1.39 -37.95 -26.85
C PRO A 202 1.20 -39.09 -27.86
N PHE A 203 1.64 -40.32 -27.52
CA PHE A 203 1.74 -41.44 -28.47
C PHE A 203 0.69 -42.54 -28.28
N MET A 204 -0.07 -42.57 -27.18
CA MET A 204 -1.02 -43.67 -26.94
C MET A 204 -2.40 -43.50 -27.59
N SER A 205 -2.68 -42.36 -28.24
CA SER A 205 -3.96 -42.14 -28.94
C SER A 205 -3.92 -42.37 -30.47
N SER A 206 -2.83 -42.92 -31.01
CA SER A 206 -2.77 -43.37 -32.41
C SER A 206 -2.90 -44.89 -32.51
N ALA A 207 -4.08 -45.41 -32.18
CA ALA A 207 -4.48 -46.75 -32.57
C ALA A 207 -5.78 -46.69 -33.35
N GLY A 208 -5.66 -46.50 -34.67
CA GLY A 208 -6.68 -46.90 -35.63
C GLY A 208 -7.54 -45.79 -36.24
N SER A 209 -7.05 -45.14 -37.30
CA SER A 209 -7.80 -45.03 -38.56
C SER A 209 -6.95 -44.34 -39.63
N SER A 210 -6.77 -45.06 -40.73
CA SER A 210 -6.10 -44.68 -41.98
C SER A 210 -6.80 -43.55 -42.74
N SER A 211 -6.06 -42.49 -43.10
CA SER A 211 -6.08 -41.83 -44.43
C SER A 211 -5.19 -40.57 -44.45
N PRO A 212 -4.42 -40.31 -45.53
CA PRO A 212 -3.60 -39.11 -45.65
C PRO A 212 -4.44 -37.96 -46.25
N SER A 213 -4.66 -36.89 -45.48
CA SER A 213 -5.24 -35.64 -45.99
C SER A 213 -4.34 -34.45 -45.60
N PRO A 214 -4.27 -33.41 -46.46
CA PRO A 214 -3.12 -32.52 -46.51
C PRO A 214 -3.10 -31.54 -45.34
N SER A 215 -1.89 -31.33 -44.83
CA SER A 215 -1.47 -30.28 -43.90
C SER A 215 -2.29 -29.00 -44.00
N ARG A 216 -3.17 -28.78 -43.02
CA ARG A 216 -3.82 -27.49 -42.76
C ARG A 216 -3.64 -27.09 -41.29
N SER A 217 -2.38 -26.94 -40.87
CA SER A 217 -2.04 -26.13 -39.69
C SER A 217 -1.78 -24.68 -40.11
N ALA A 218 -2.73 -24.07 -40.81
CA ALA A 218 -2.67 -22.64 -41.10
C ALA A 218 -3.20 -21.90 -39.87
N VAL A 219 -2.29 -21.49 -38.99
CA VAL A 219 -2.57 -20.61 -37.85
C VAL A 219 -2.94 -19.25 -38.43
N VAL A 220 -4.20 -18.84 -38.30
CA VAL A 220 -4.65 -17.51 -38.71
C VAL A 220 -4.39 -16.56 -37.55
N TYR A 221 -3.49 -15.62 -37.76
CA TYR A 221 -3.19 -14.55 -36.83
C TYR A 221 -4.28 -13.47 -36.94
N ASP A 222 -5.06 -13.27 -35.88
CA ASP A 222 -6.06 -12.20 -35.81
C ASP A 222 -5.63 -11.18 -34.76
N LYS A 223 -4.82 -10.22 -35.23
CA LYS A 223 -4.30 -9.04 -34.51
C LYS A 223 -3.58 -9.32 -33.18
N ASP A 224 -4.30 -9.77 -32.15
CA ASP A 224 -3.82 -9.92 -30.77
C ASP A 224 -3.94 -11.35 -30.20
N PHE A 225 -4.64 -12.28 -30.87
CA PHE A 225 -4.78 -13.68 -30.42
C PHE A 225 -4.81 -14.68 -31.59
N TYR A 226 -4.39 -15.92 -31.32
CA TYR A 226 -4.55 -17.02 -32.26
C TYR A 226 -5.97 -17.59 -32.18
N ARG A 227 -6.78 -17.42 -33.21
CA ARG A 227 -8.07 -18.13 -33.31
C ARG A 227 -7.89 -19.46 -34.05
N PRO A 228 -8.11 -20.63 -33.41
CA PRO A 228 -8.05 -21.90 -34.11
C PRO A 228 -9.38 -22.18 -34.83
N ARG A 229 -9.31 -22.69 -36.07
CA ARG A 229 -10.46 -23.26 -36.79
C ARG A 229 -10.90 -24.62 -36.20
N PHE A 230 -10.01 -25.29 -35.47
CA PHE A 230 -10.24 -26.53 -34.73
C PHE A 230 -9.42 -26.56 -33.43
N MET A 231 -10.12 -26.34 -32.32
CA MET A 231 -9.90 -26.70 -30.90
C MET A 231 -8.52 -27.12 -30.31
N SER A 232 -7.35 -26.73 -30.85
CA SER A 232 -6.06 -27.32 -30.41
C SER A 232 -4.95 -26.37 -29.93
N HIS A 233 -5.16 -25.04 -29.86
CA HIS A 233 -4.10 -24.12 -29.39
C HIS A 233 -4.48 -23.23 -28.19
N PRO A 234 -5.04 -23.76 -27.08
CA PRO A 234 -5.30 -22.99 -25.87
C PRO A 234 -3.99 -22.51 -25.20
N THR A 235 -2.92 -23.31 -25.24
CA THR A 235 -1.66 -23.02 -24.54
C THR A 235 -0.90 -21.83 -25.15
N ALA A 236 -0.89 -21.67 -26.48
CA ALA A 236 -0.22 -20.54 -27.14
C ALA A 236 -0.90 -19.20 -26.80
N ASN A 237 -2.25 -19.18 -26.74
CA ASN A 237 -2.99 -18.01 -26.29
C ASN A 237 -2.77 -17.71 -24.80
N THR A 238 -2.66 -18.74 -23.95
CA THR A 238 -2.33 -18.54 -22.53
C THR A 238 -0.92 -18.00 -22.35
N VAL A 239 0.05 -18.46 -23.17
CA VAL A 239 1.44 -17.94 -23.15
C VAL A 239 1.50 -16.50 -23.63
N GLU A 240 0.83 -16.14 -24.72
CA GLU A 240 0.75 -14.74 -25.17
C GLU A 240 0.02 -13.85 -24.15
N LEU A 241 -1.04 -14.35 -23.51
CA LEU A 241 -1.72 -13.63 -22.43
C LEU A 241 -0.78 -13.42 -21.22
N LEU A 242 0.01 -14.43 -20.85
CA LEU A 242 1.01 -14.33 -19.79
C LEU A 242 2.14 -13.35 -20.15
N ARG A 243 2.57 -13.33 -21.41
CA ARG A 243 3.54 -12.36 -21.93
C ARG A 243 3.01 -10.93 -21.89
N ILE A 244 1.73 -10.71 -22.17
CA ILE A 244 1.09 -9.38 -22.05
C ILE A 244 0.92 -8.98 -20.58
N LYS A 245 0.74 -9.95 -19.67
CA LYS A 245 0.62 -9.70 -18.21
C LYS A 245 1.95 -9.35 -17.54
N HIS A 246 3.06 -9.88 -18.03
CA HIS A 246 4.42 -9.66 -17.48
C HIS A 246 5.04 -8.36 -18.02
#